data_AF-A0A662RG38-F1
#
_entry.id   AF-A0A662RG38-F1
#
_cell.length_a   1.000
_cell.length_b   1.000
_cell.length_c   1.000
_cell.angle_alpha   90.00
_cell.angle_beta   90.00
_cell.angle_gamma   90.00
#
_symmetry.space_group_name_H-M   'P 1'
#
loop_
_entity.id
_entity.type
_entity.pdbx_description
1 polymer ?
#
loop_
_entity_poly.entity_id
_entity_poly.type
_entity_poly.pdbx_seq_one_letter_code
_entity_poly.pdbx_strand_id
1 'polypeptide(L)' 'MHECTIYYLHRGAPNDIRIVRGSEITSLGNSFFTLENSSSIPYHRIRRIEYMGEVVYRKGRGQGQDESAQ' A
#
# COMPACT_ATOMS: atom_id res chain seq x y z
N MET A 1 6.77 15.85 -2.89
CA MET A 1 6.71 14.79 -1.85
C MET A 1 5.53 13.91 -2.19
N HIS A 2 5.66 12.58 -2.18
CA HIS A 2 4.49 11.73 -2.41
C HIS A 2 3.76 11.59 -1.08
N GLU A 3 2.62 12.23 -0.98
CA GLU A 3 1.83 12.31 0.25
C GLU A 3 1.22 10.95 0.63
N CYS A 4 1.13 10.01 -0.30
CA CYS A 4 0.51 8.70 -0.07
C CYS A 4 1.36 7.56 -0.66
N THR A 5 1.54 6.50 0.12
CA THR A 5 2.30 5.29 -0.25
C THR A 5 1.51 4.04 0.09
N ILE A 6 1.33 3.15 -0.89
CA ILE A 6 0.54 1.92 -0.76
C ILE A 6 1.47 0.72 -0.90
N TYR A 7 1.47 -0.13 0.12
CA TYR A 7 2.21 -1.38 0.17
C TYR A 7 1.25 -2.54 -0.07
N TYR A 8 1.53 -3.38 -1.05
CA TYR A 8 0.66 -4.51 -1.38
C TYR A 8 1.45 -5.78 -1.68
N LEU A 9 0.83 -6.91 -1.36
CA LEU A 9 1.39 -8.23 -1.61
C LEU A 9 1.52 -8.45 -3.13
N HIS A 10 2.71 -8.78 -3.62
CA HIS A 10 2.99 -9.19 -4.98
C HIS A 10 3.94 -10.39 -4.98
N ARG A 11 3.41 -11.56 -5.37
CA ARG A 11 4.19 -12.79 -5.49
C ARG A 11 5.38 -12.59 -6.43
N GLY A 12 6.58 -12.98 -6.00
CA GLY A 12 7.79 -12.89 -6.80
C GLY A 12 8.46 -11.50 -6.82
N ALA A 13 7.98 -10.55 -6.02
CA ALA A 13 8.72 -9.33 -5.70
C ALA A 13 9.64 -9.58 -4.49
N PRO A 14 10.71 -8.78 -4.27
CA PRO A 14 11.47 -8.83 -3.03
C PRO A 14 10.53 -8.69 -1.82
N ASN A 15 10.67 -9.58 -0.83
CA ASN A 15 9.80 -9.67 0.35
C ASN A 15 8.30 -9.89 0.04
N ASP A 16 7.97 -10.30 -1.19
CA ASP A 16 6.60 -10.40 -1.70
C ASP A 16 5.78 -9.09 -1.59
N ILE A 17 6.44 -7.92 -1.53
CA ILE A 17 5.79 -6.62 -1.43
C ILE A 17 6.18 -5.74 -2.62
N ARG A 18 5.20 -5.03 -3.16
CA ARG A 18 5.42 -3.87 -4.02
C ARG A 18 4.84 -2.61 -3.38
N ILE A 19 5.39 -1.48 -3.81
CA ILE A 19 5.05 -0.15 -3.34
C ILE A 19 4.64 0.68 -4.54
N VAL A 20 3.52 1.40 -4.42
CA VAL A 20 3.11 2.42 -5.39
C VAL A 20 2.78 3.72 -4.66
N ARG A 21 2.97 4.83 -5.35
CA ARG A 21 2.57 6.16 -4.88
C ARG A 21 1.09 6.36 -5.13
N GLY A 22 0.42 7.10 -4.25
CA GLY A 22 -0.98 7.47 -4.45
C GLY A 22 -1.20 8.26 -5.73
N SER A 23 -0.19 9.02 -6.19
CA SER A 23 -0.23 9.73 -7.48
C SER A 23 -0.32 8.80 -8.69
N GLU A 24 0.09 7.53 -8.56
CA GLU A 24 -0.01 6.56 -9.66
C GLU A 24 -1.42 5.95 -9.76
N ILE A 25 -2.32 6.20 -8.78
CA ILE A 25 -3.68 5.69 -8.76
C ILE A 25 -4.60 6.64 -9.53
N THR A 26 -5.23 6.13 -10.59
CA THR A 26 -6.14 6.89 -11.44
C THR A 26 -7.61 6.72 -11.07
N SER A 27 -7.96 5.63 -10.38
CA SER A 27 -9.34 5.36 -9.97
C SER A 27 -9.41 4.44 -8.75
N LEU A 28 -10.42 4.69 -7.91
CA LEU A 28 -10.79 3.84 -6.79
C LEU A 28 -12.05 3.06 -7.17
N GLY A 29 -11.89 1.78 -7.53
CA GLY A 29 -13.01 0.90 -7.84
C GLY A 29 -13.65 0.30 -6.58
N ASN A 30 -14.68 -0.53 -6.78
CA ASN A 30 -15.34 -1.20 -5.66
C ASN A 30 -14.46 -2.25 -4.95
N SER A 31 -13.37 -2.73 -5.58
CA SER A 31 -12.54 -3.81 -5.00
C SER A 31 -11.05 -3.71 -5.31
N PHE A 32 -10.62 -2.68 -6.04
CA PHE A 32 -9.23 -2.49 -6.45
C PHE A 32 -8.93 -1.03 -6.77
N PHE A 33 -7.66 -0.65 -6.65
CA PHE A 33 -7.13 0.57 -7.26
C PHE A 33 -6.74 0.29 -8.70
N THR A 34 -6.98 1.25 -9.59
CA THR A 34 -6.45 1.26 -10.96
C THR A 34 -5.25 2.19 -11.02
N LEU A 35 -4.16 1.76 -11.63
CA LEU A 35 -2.96 2.57 -11.82
C LEU A 35 -2.90 3.20 -13.22
N GLU A 36 -2.04 4.19 -13.41
CA GLU A 36 -1.79 4.84 -14.70
C GLU A 36 -1.38 3.85 -15.81
N ASN A 37 -0.66 2.79 -15.46
CA ASN A 37 -0.23 1.74 -16.39
C ASN A 37 -1.31 0.69 -16.69
N SER A 38 -2.59 0.96 -16.40
CA SER A 38 -3.73 0.06 -16.55
C SER A 38 -3.68 -1.22 -15.70
N SER A 39 -2.70 -1.36 -14.80
CA SER A 39 -2.69 -2.46 -13.82
C SER A 39 -3.60 -2.15 -12.64
N SER A 40 -3.96 -3.19 -11.88
CA SER A 40 -4.85 -3.04 -10.74
C SER A 40 -4.29 -3.68 -9.46
N ILE A 41 -4.60 -3.06 -8.33
CA ILE A 41 -4.24 -3.53 -6.99
C ILE A 41 -5.51 -3.90 -6.24
N PRO A 42 -5.82 -5.20 -6.11
CA PRO A 42 -6.94 -5.65 -5.28
C PRO A 42 -6.79 -5.26 -3.81
N TYR A 43 -7.87 -4.78 -3.18
CA TYR A 43 -7.83 -4.30 -1.78
C TYR A 43 -7.37 -5.36 -0.79
N HIS A 44 -7.77 -6.62 -1.00
CA HIS A 44 -7.36 -7.72 -0.13
C HIS A 44 -5.83 -8.00 -0.18
N ARG A 45 -5.11 -7.45 -1.16
CA ARG A 45 -3.65 -7.55 -1.25
C ARG A 45 -2.93 -6.39 -0.56
N ILE A 46 -3.63 -5.29 -0.25
CA ILE A 46 -3.04 -4.15 0.46
C ILE A 46 -2.64 -4.60 1.87
N ARG A 47 -1.45 -4.17 2.29
CA ARG A 47 -0.86 -4.48 3.59
C ARG A 47 -0.66 -3.26 4.46
N ARG A 48 -0.30 -2.12 3.86
CA ARG A 48 -0.13 -0.84 4.57
C ARG A 48 -0.46 0.31 3.63
N ILE A 49 -1.04 1.37 4.17
CA ILE A 49 -1.13 2.66 3.49
C ILE A 49 -0.55 3.70 4.46
N GLU A 50 0.38 4.49 3.94
CA GLU A 50 0.94 5.66 4.63
C GLU A 50 0.42 6.91 3.94
N TYR A 51 -0.02 7.90 4.72
CA TYR A 51 -0.39 9.21 4.25
C TYR A 51 0.29 10.28 5.12
N MET A 52 1.03 11.20 4.50
CA MET A 52 1.80 12.24 5.21
C MET A 52 2.75 11.69 6.28
N GLY A 53 3.34 10.51 6.03
CA GLY A 53 4.21 9.81 6.98
C GLY A 53 3.47 8.98 8.03
N GLU A 54 2.15 9.12 8.14
CA GLU A 54 1.31 8.41 9.11
C GLU A 54 0.71 7.14 8.53
N VAL A 55 0.67 6.07 9.31
CA VAL A 55 0.03 4.81 8.89
C VAL A 55 -1.48 4.90 9.05
N VAL A 56 -2.19 5.12 7.94
CA VAL A 56 -3.65 5.20 7.93
C VAL A 56 -4.34 3.84 7.76
N TYR A 57 -3.61 2.84 7.28
CA TYR A 57 -4.11 1.46 7.15
C TYR A 57 -2.99 0.44 7.34
N ARG A 58 -3.29 -0.68 8.01
CA ARG A 58 -2.44 -1.87 8.07
C ARG A 58 -3.32 -3.13 8.13
N LYS A 59 -3.00 -4.15 7.32
CA LYS A 59 -3.74 -5.42 7.29
C LYS A 59 -3.09 -6.45 8.22
N GLY A 60 -3.82 -6.90 9.24
CA GLY A 60 -3.33 -7.83 10.28
C GLY A 60 -3.02 -7.12 11.59
N ARG A 61 -3.12 -7.85 12.72
CA ARG A 61 -3.27 -7.40 14.13
C ARG A 61 -2.91 -5.93 14.39
N GLY A 62 -3.93 -5.17 14.79
CA GLY A 62 -3.83 -3.76 15.15
C GLY A 62 -2.92 -3.49 16.36
N GLN A 63 -2.39 -2.27 16.37
CA GLN A 63 -1.77 -1.54 17.48
C GLN A 63 -0.75 -2.31 18.33
N GLY A 64 0.54 -2.04 18.06
CA GLY A 64 1.65 -2.40 18.94
C GLY A 64 2.90 -2.87 18.21
N GLN A 65 3.99 -2.12 18.40
CA GLN A 65 5.40 -2.44 18.12
C GLN A 65 5.84 -2.38 16.66
N ASP A 66 6.53 -1.28 16.32
CA ASP A 66 7.85 -1.29 15.69
C ASP A 66 8.47 0.10 15.91
N GLU A 67 8.61 0.46 17.18
CA GLU A 67 9.57 1.48 17.63
C GLU A 67 10.88 0.73 17.94
N SER A 68 11.49 0.18 16.89
CA SER A 68 12.85 -0.38 16.95
C SER A 68 13.33 -0.67 15.53
N ALA A 69 13.73 0.40 14.84
CA ALA A 69 14.88 0.35 13.97
C ALA A 69 15.90 1.34 14.55
N GLN A 70 17.06 0.77 14.86
CA GLN A 70 18.22 1.30 15.59
C GLN A 70 18.76 2.62 15.05
#